data_AF-A0A1U8KQ67-F1
#
_entry.id   AF-A0A1U8KQ67-F1
#
_cell.length_a   1.000
_cell.length_b   1.000
_cell.length_c   1.000
_cell.angle_alpha   90.00
_cell.angle_beta   90.00
_cell.angle_gamma   90.00
#
_symmetry.space_group_name_H-M   'P 1'
#
loop_
_entity.id
_entity.type
_entity.pdbx_description
1 polymer ?
#
loop_
_entity_poly.entity_id
_entity_poly.type
_entity_poly.pdbx_seq_one_letter_code
_entity_poly.pdbx_strand_id
1 'polypeptide(L)'
;MRLAAIAVTFNPFTSPATPKLTQSSIPSTTTINPLKINTHENPQFSWKLAKNWMEYQGINNWEGLLDPLDDTLRSEILRYGQFVEAAYRSFDFDTSSPTFGSCKFSKNSLLTRSCIRETGYKPIKNLRATCGIQLPGWIHRGPSWVSTQSSWIGYVAVCQDKEEIARLGRRDVVVVFRGTATCLEWLENLRATLTSLPDDVPNVGSHGGGAMVESGFLSLYTSGNATCPSLQSMVREEIGRVLEAYGDEPLSLTITGHSLGAALATLAAYDINSNFGNAPPVTVISFGGPRVGNQSFRCQLEKRGTKILRIVNSDDLITKVPGFVIENNDMAVNVAGLTSWVQKRVEEAQLVYADVGQELRLSSKECPHLSKGSVASCHELSTYLELVNGFVGSNCPVRATAKRVLGEHHRKNWHLCSL
;
A
#
# COMPACT_ATOMS: atom_id res chain seq x y z
N MET A 1 16.81 -26.84 -29.67
CA MET A 1 15.98 -25.74 -29.15
C MET A 1 16.91 -24.64 -28.65
N ARG A 2 17.03 -23.54 -29.39
CA ARG A 2 17.80 -22.35 -29.02
C ARG A 2 16.87 -21.42 -28.25
N LEU A 3 17.22 -21.08 -27.01
CA LEU A 3 16.58 -20.02 -26.25
C LEU A 3 17.03 -18.68 -26.83
N ALA A 4 16.10 -17.92 -27.40
CA ALA A 4 16.37 -16.59 -27.92
C ALA A 4 16.60 -15.62 -26.74
N ALA A 5 17.81 -15.08 -26.66
CA ALA A 5 18.11 -13.92 -25.85
C ALA A 5 17.45 -12.70 -26.49
N ILE A 6 16.44 -12.12 -25.84
CA ILE A 6 15.97 -10.78 -26.20
C ILE A 6 16.92 -9.80 -25.52
N ALA A 7 17.95 -9.40 -26.26
CA ALA A 7 18.73 -8.21 -25.96
C ALA A 7 17.85 -6.99 -26.29
N VAL A 8 17.49 -6.21 -25.28
CA VAL A 8 16.92 -4.88 -25.51
C VAL A 8 18.08 -3.95 -25.86
N THR A 9 18.32 -3.79 -27.16
CA THR A 9 19.20 -2.75 -27.70
C THR A 9 18.55 -1.39 -27.48
N PHE A 10 19.13 -0.56 -26.61
CA PHE A 10 18.84 0.87 -26.58
C PHE A 10 19.54 1.53 -27.77
N ASN A 11 18.77 2.09 -28.71
CA ASN A 11 19.29 3.05 -29.67
C ASN A 11 19.57 4.38 -28.92
N PRO A 12 20.79 4.94 -29.01
CA PRO A 12 21.08 6.23 -28.42
C PRO A 12 20.38 7.31 -29.26
N PHE A 13 19.32 7.90 -28.72
CA PHE A 13 18.81 9.16 -29.26
C PHE A 13 19.85 10.24 -29.04
N THR A 14 20.33 10.79 -30.14
CA THR A 14 21.20 11.95 -30.25
C THR A 14 20.54 13.17 -29.61
N SER A 15 21.21 13.76 -28.61
CA SER A 15 20.85 15.07 -28.06
C SER A 15 20.90 16.15 -29.13
N PRO A 16 19.87 17.01 -29.27
CA PRO A 16 20.06 18.33 -29.84
C PRO A 16 20.79 19.20 -28.81
N ALA A 17 21.81 19.93 -29.27
CA ALA A 17 22.65 20.81 -28.47
C ALA A 17 21.84 21.84 -27.65
N THR A 18 22.18 21.96 -26.36
CA THR A 18 21.70 23.03 -25.47
C THR A 18 22.41 24.35 -25.79
N PRO A 19 21.68 25.45 -26.05
CA PRO A 19 22.27 26.78 -26.05
C PRO A 19 22.56 27.20 -24.60
N LYS A 20 23.75 27.75 -24.37
CA LYS A 20 24.13 28.39 -23.10
C LYS A 20 23.21 29.59 -22.86
N LEU A 21 22.46 29.57 -21.75
CA LEU A 21 21.80 30.76 -21.23
C LEU A 21 22.18 30.99 -19.75
N THR A 22 22.62 32.22 -19.55
CA THR A 22 23.15 32.88 -18.37
C THR A 22 22.19 32.89 -17.18
N GLN A 23 22.77 32.91 -15.98
CA GLN A 23 22.08 33.10 -14.70
C GLN A 23 21.18 34.34 -14.74
N SER A 24 19.86 34.13 -14.58
CA SER A 24 18.94 35.16 -14.10
C SER A 24 18.10 34.59 -12.97
N SER A 25 18.22 35.20 -11.81
CA SER A 25 17.41 34.99 -10.61
C SER A 25 15.91 35.13 -10.91
N ILE A 26 15.11 34.10 -10.60
CA ILE A 26 13.65 34.14 -10.63
C ILE A 26 13.12 33.90 -9.20
N PRO A 27 12.09 34.64 -8.72
CA PRO A 27 11.73 34.72 -7.32
C PRO A 27 11.01 33.47 -6.80
N SER A 28 11.22 33.20 -5.52
CA SER A 28 10.58 32.15 -4.72
C SER A 28 9.05 32.17 -4.89
N THR A 29 8.54 31.27 -5.72
CA THR A 29 7.09 31.03 -5.81
C THR A 29 6.74 29.93 -4.82
N THR A 30 5.95 30.26 -3.81
CA THR A 30 5.47 29.35 -2.78
C THR A 30 4.63 28.24 -3.42
N THR A 31 5.20 27.04 -3.56
CA THR A 31 4.44 25.84 -3.96
C THR A 31 3.50 25.47 -2.80
N ILE A 32 2.23 25.78 -2.98
CA ILE A 32 1.15 25.38 -2.06
C ILE A 32 0.94 23.87 -2.22
N ASN A 33 1.23 23.10 -1.16
CA ASN A 33 0.85 21.69 -1.07
C ASN A 33 -0.69 21.57 -1.13
N PRO A 34 -1.28 20.81 -2.08
CA PRO A 34 -2.74 20.66 -2.19
C PRO A 34 -3.39 19.84 -1.06
N LEU A 35 -2.58 19.21 -0.19
CA LEU A 35 -3.04 18.32 0.89
C LEU A 35 -2.78 18.88 2.28
N LYS A 36 -2.97 20.19 2.49
CA LYS A 36 -3.16 20.70 3.86
C LYS A 36 -4.51 20.19 4.38
N ILE A 37 -4.50 19.01 4.99
CA ILE A 37 -5.51 18.68 6.00
C ILE A 37 -5.41 19.79 7.04
N ASN A 38 -6.48 20.58 7.22
CA ASN A 38 -6.52 21.61 8.26
C ASN A 38 -6.33 20.91 9.62
N THR A 39 -5.12 20.95 10.14
CA THR A 39 -4.76 20.48 11.49
C THR A 39 -5.21 21.43 12.59
N HIS A 40 -6.05 22.44 12.28
CA HIS A 40 -6.93 23.03 13.28
C HIS A 40 -8.07 22.04 13.54
N GLU A 41 -7.76 21.01 14.31
CA GLU A 41 -8.69 19.94 14.67
C GLU A 41 -9.91 20.52 15.37
N ASN A 42 -11.08 20.27 14.80
CA ASN A 42 -12.33 20.50 15.53
C ASN A 42 -12.32 19.53 16.72
N PRO A 43 -12.39 20.03 17.98
CA PRO A 43 -12.36 19.20 19.19
C PRO A 43 -13.43 18.10 19.18
N GLN A 44 -14.49 18.27 18.37
CA GLN A 44 -15.54 17.29 18.19
C GLN A 44 -15.07 15.99 17.50
N PHE A 45 -14.09 16.07 16.59
CA PHE A 45 -13.57 14.88 15.90
C PHE A 45 -12.63 14.07 16.81
N SER A 46 -11.78 14.75 17.59
CA SER A 46 -10.82 14.08 18.46
C SER A 46 -11.47 13.27 19.57
N TRP A 47 -12.51 13.81 20.25
CA TRP A 47 -13.21 13.03 21.28
C TRP A 47 -13.95 11.81 20.70
N LYS A 48 -14.54 11.96 19.49
CA LYS A 48 -15.24 10.87 18.81
C LYS A 48 -14.27 9.74 18.46
N LEU A 49 -13.09 10.07 17.94
CA LEU A 49 -12.04 9.10 17.63
C LEU A 49 -11.56 8.39 18.89
N ALA A 50 -11.15 9.12 19.92
CA ALA A 50 -10.63 8.53 21.15
C ALA A 50 -11.64 7.60 21.84
N LYS A 51 -12.92 7.97 21.86
CA LYS A 51 -13.98 7.18 22.50
C LYS A 51 -14.31 5.90 21.71
N ASN A 52 -14.28 5.98 20.38
CA ASN A 52 -14.75 4.92 19.49
C ASN A 52 -13.61 4.30 18.65
N TRP A 53 -12.36 4.37 19.13
CA TRP A 53 -11.20 4.01 18.30
C TRP A 53 -11.25 2.56 17.81
N MET A 54 -11.85 1.64 18.57
CA MET A 54 -12.04 0.25 18.15
C MET A 54 -13.01 0.10 16.96
N GLU A 55 -14.02 0.97 16.85
CA GLU A 55 -14.91 1.02 15.68
C GLU A 55 -14.12 1.43 14.43
N TYR A 56 -13.26 2.45 14.56
CA TYR A 56 -12.39 2.92 13.48
C TYR A 56 -11.29 1.90 13.12
N GLN A 57 -10.93 1.02 14.05
CA GLN A 57 -10.08 -0.15 13.82
C GLN A 57 -10.87 -1.40 13.34
N GLY A 58 -12.16 -1.24 13.03
CA GLY A 58 -12.92 -2.27 12.34
C GLY A 58 -13.45 -3.39 13.22
N ILE A 59 -13.60 -3.21 14.53
CA ILE A 59 -14.14 -4.25 15.42
C ILE A 59 -15.48 -4.82 14.88
N ASN A 60 -16.33 -3.96 14.33
CA ASN A 60 -17.59 -4.27 13.66
C ASN A 60 -17.49 -4.21 12.12
N ASN A 61 -16.32 -4.51 11.55
CA ASN A 61 -16.06 -4.52 10.12
C ASN A 61 -16.50 -3.21 9.40
N TRP A 62 -16.36 -2.06 10.07
CA TRP A 62 -16.73 -0.73 9.57
C TRP A 62 -18.20 -0.62 9.10
N GLU A 63 -19.10 -1.46 9.64
CA GLU A 63 -20.53 -1.38 9.34
C GLU A 63 -21.07 0.03 9.64
N GLY A 64 -21.78 0.61 8.66
CA GLY A 64 -22.33 1.97 8.75
C GLY A 64 -21.30 3.11 8.63
N LEU A 65 -20.02 2.83 8.40
CA LEU A 65 -18.97 3.86 8.28
C LEU A 65 -18.44 4.07 6.86
N LEU A 66 -18.75 3.16 5.91
CA LEU A 66 -18.18 3.18 4.55
C LEU A 66 -19.08 3.86 3.51
N ASP A 67 -20.40 3.84 3.68
CA ASP A 67 -21.36 4.45 2.75
C ASP A 67 -22.59 5.01 3.48
N PRO A 68 -22.69 6.34 3.69
CA PRO A 68 -21.68 7.35 3.35
C PRO A 68 -20.40 7.19 4.18
N LEU A 69 -19.26 7.62 3.63
CA LEU A 69 -17.96 7.49 4.32
C LEU A 69 -17.87 8.50 5.47
N ASP A 70 -17.80 7.99 6.71
CA ASP A 70 -17.64 8.79 7.93
C ASP A 70 -16.37 9.65 7.88
N ASP A 71 -16.51 10.93 8.27
CA ASP A 71 -15.41 11.90 8.15
C ASP A 71 -14.21 11.61 9.06
N THR A 72 -14.42 10.99 10.21
CA THR A 72 -13.32 10.55 11.08
C THR A 72 -12.61 9.36 10.45
N LEU A 73 -13.36 8.37 9.95
CA LEU A 73 -12.77 7.21 9.26
C LEU A 73 -12.00 7.65 8.01
N ARG A 74 -12.55 8.57 7.21
CA ARG A 74 -11.86 9.18 6.07
C ARG A 74 -10.52 9.78 6.48
N SER A 75 -10.51 10.57 7.57
CA SER A 75 -9.30 11.22 8.06
C SER A 75 -8.24 10.20 8.48
N GLU A 76 -8.65 9.11 9.14
CA GLU A 76 -7.75 8.02 9.52
C GLU A 76 -7.21 7.26 8.31
N ILE A 77 -8.05 6.95 7.31
CA ILE A 77 -7.61 6.33 6.05
C ILE A 77 -6.55 7.23 5.38
N LEU A 78 -6.81 8.53 5.24
CA LEU A 78 -5.86 9.47 4.64
C LEU A 78 -4.54 9.54 5.45
N ARG A 79 -4.62 9.52 6.78
CA ARG A 79 -3.45 9.50 7.67
C ARG A 79 -2.60 8.24 7.48
N TYR A 80 -3.22 7.07 7.37
CA TYR A 80 -2.49 5.84 7.07
C TYR A 80 -1.88 5.86 5.66
N GLY A 81 -2.59 6.42 4.68
CA GLY A 81 -2.08 6.66 3.33
C GLY A 81 -0.85 7.59 3.29
N GLN A 82 -0.84 8.64 4.11
CA GLN A 82 0.32 9.51 4.28
C GLN A 82 1.56 8.74 4.75
N PHE A 83 1.44 7.82 5.71
CA PHE A 83 2.59 7.00 6.09
C PHE A 83 3.16 6.18 4.92
N VAL A 84 2.30 5.63 4.06
CA VAL A 84 2.77 4.96 2.83
C VAL A 84 3.46 5.94 1.88
N GLU A 85 2.95 7.16 1.73
CA GLU A 85 3.60 8.22 0.95
C GLU A 85 4.99 8.57 1.52
N ALA A 86 5.14 8.63 2.85
CA ALA A 86 6.44 8.82 3.49
C ALA A 86 7.42 7.69 3.12
N ALA A 87 6.93 6.45 3.00
CA ALA A 87 7.78 5.34 2.58
C ALA A 87 8.28 5.52 1.13
N TYR A 88 7.40 5.90 0.20
CA TYR A 88 7.80 6.23 -1.17
C TYR A 88 8.79 7.39 -1.23
N ARG A 89 8.53 8.49 -0.52
CA ARG A 89 9.42 9.66 -0.48
C ARG A 89 10.77 9.35 0.15
N SER A 90 10.86 8.34 1.02
CA SER A 90 12.10 7.94 1.69
C SER A 90 12.94 6.94 0.90
N PHE A 91 12.36 6.24 -0.08
CA PHE A 91 13.09 5.26 -0.89
C PHE A 91 13.94 5.92 -1.98
N ASP A 92 15.11 5.34 -2.25
CA ASP A 92 15.98 5.72 -3.34
C ASP A 92 15.64 4.92 -4.63
N PHE A 93 14.91 5.58 -5.52
CA PHE A 93 14.52 5.03 -6.83
C PHE A 93 15.57 5.24 -7.93
N ASP A 94 16.62 6.03 -7.68
CA ASP A 94 17.61 6.35 -8.71
C ASP A 94 18.54 5.15 -8.91
N THR A 95 18.36 4.43 -10.03
CA THR A 95 19.18 3.25 -10.37
C THR A 95 20.66 3.57 -10.60
N SER A 96 21.00 4.84 -10.79
CA SER A 96 22.38 5.32 -10.89
C SER A 96 23.00 5.66 -9.53
N SER A 97 22.17 5.79 -8.50
CA SER A 97 22.61 6.12 -7.14
C SER A 97 23.34 4.93 -6.49
N PRO A 98 24.46 5.15 -5.78
CA PRO A 98 25.11 4.11 -4.98
C PRO A 98 24.24 3.60 -3.83
N THR A 99 23.20 4.36 -3.46
CA THR A 99 22.24 3.99 -2.41
C THR A 99 20.90 3.50 -2.97
N PHE A 100 20.82 3.18 -4.27
CA PHE A 100 19.65 2.58 -4.90
C PHE A 100 19.08 1.44 -4.05
N GLY A 101 17.76 1.40 -3.90
CA GLY A 101 17.12 0.34 -3.15
C GLY A 101 17.20 0.49 -1.63
N SER A 102 17.72 1.62 -1.12
CA SER A 102 17.82 1.89 0.32
C SER A 102 16.96 3.10 0.74
N CYS A 103 16.93 3.39 2.04
CA CYS A 103 16.27 4.57 2.58
C CYS A 103 17.23 5.77 2.56
N LYS A 104 16.80 6.86 1.93
CA LYS A 104 17.54 8.13 1.81
C LYS A 104 17.75 8.84 3.14
N PHE A 105 16.90 8.55 4.13
CA PHE A 105 16.85 9.27 5.40
C PHE A 105 17.24 8.37 6.57
N SER A 106 17.84 8.98 7.59
CA SER A 106 18.09 8.29 8.85
C SER A 106 16.76 8.03 9.56
N LYS A 107 16.72 6.99 10.40
CA LYS A 107 15.52 6.61 11.16
C LYS A 107 14.87 7.79 11.90
N ASN A 108 15.69 8.62 12.56
CA ASN A 108 15.21 9.76 13.36
C ASN A 108 14.71 10.94 12.52
N SER A 109 15.01 10.98 11.22
CA SER A 109 14.63 12.08 10.33
C SER A 109 13.64 11.67 9.24
N LEU A 110 13.27 10.38 9.16
CA LEU A 110 12.48 9.81 8.08
C LEU A 110 11.15 10.54 7.87
N LEU A 111 10.32 10.71 8.91
CA LEU A 111 9.02 11.38 8.79
C LEU A 111 9.18 12.88 8.51
N THR A 112 10.09 13.56 9.21
CA THR A 112 10.35 14.99 9.00
C THR A 112 10.85 15.29 7.58
N ARG A 113 11.77 14.48 7.04
CA ARG A 113 12.36 14.68 5.69
C ARG A 113 11.48 14.17 4.56
N SER A 114 10.50 13.31 4.83
CA SER A 114 9.45 12.92 3.89
C SER A 114 8.27 13.90 3.87
N CYS A 115 8.39 15.04 4.55
CA CYS A 115 7.39 16.11 4.64
C CYS A 115 6.09 15.67 5.34
N ILE A 116 6.18 14.72 6.26
CA ILE A 116 5.08 14.30 7.14
C ILE A 116 5.47 14.63 8.56
N ARG A 117 5.28 15.89 8.93
CA ARG A 117 5.70 16.46 10.22
C ARG A 117 4.57 16.33 11.23
N GLU A 118 4.92 16.46 12.51
CA GLU A 118 3.95 16.62 13.61
C GLU A 118 2.93 15.46 13.71
N THR A 119 3.34 14.26 13.30
CA THR A 119 2.46 13.07 13.39
C THR A 119 2.35 12.51 14.80
N GLY A 120 3.28 12.83 15.68
CA GLY A 120 3.43 12.17 16.99
C GLY A 120 4.09 10.79 16.94
N TYR A 121 4.43 10.28 15.74
CA TYR A 121 5.06 8.97 15.55
C TYR A 121 6.58 9.06 15.44
N LYS A 122 7.25 8.04 15.96
CA LYS A 122 8.69 7.86 15.87
C LYS A 122 9.01 6.55 15.14
N PRO A 123 9.72 6.58 14.00
CA PRO A 123 10.23 5.37 13.37
C PRO A 123 11.21 4.63 14.29
N ILE A 124 10.98 3.33 14.51
CA ILE A 124 11.76 2.49 15.42
C ILE A 124 12.58 1.41 14.68
N LYS A 125 12.13 0.97 13.50
CA LYS A 125 12.81 -0.03 12.67
C LYS A 125 12.65 0.28 11.18
N ASN A 126 13.74 0.15 10.41
CA ASN A 126 13.69 0.07 8.96
C ASN A 126 13.49 -1.39 8.55
N LEU A 127 12.64 -1.64 7.56
CA LEU A 127 12.32 -2.96 7.05
C LEU A 127 12.92 -3.17 5.67
N ARG A 128 13.41 -4.39 5.41
CA ARG A 128 13.94 -4.81 4.12
C ARG A 128 13.28 -6.10 3.69
N ALA A 129 13.09 -6.25 2.38
CA ALA A 129 12.63 -7.49 1.77
C ALA A 129 13.73 -8.02 0.85
N THR A 130 13.94 -9.34 0.88
CA THR A 130 14.93 -10.03 0.06
C THR A 130 14.20 -10.89 -0.96
N CYS A 131 14.61 -10.81 -2.23
CA CYS A 131 14.06 -11.68 -3.26
C CYS A 131 14.65 -13.09 -3.13
N GLY A 132 13.80 -14.10 -2.92
CA GLY A 132 14.23 -15.49 -2.80
C GLY A 132 14.61 -16.17 -4.13
N ILE A 133 14.47 -15.47 -5.26
CA ILE A 133 14.86 -16.00 -6.58
C ILE A 133 16.39 -16.01 -6.69
N GLN A 134 16.93 -17.20 -6.93
CA GLN A 134 18.36 -17.42 -7.10
C GLN A 134 18.83 -16.80 -8.43
N LEU A 135 19.46 -15.63 -8.34
CA LEU A 135 19.97 -14.91 -9.50
C LEU A 135 21.17 -15.66 -10.11
N PRO A 136 21.21 -15.86 -11.44
CA PRO A 136 22.38 -16.45 -12.11
C PRO A 136 23.70 -15.75 -11.76
N GLY A 137 24.79 -16.52 -11.57
CA GLY A 137 26.08 -16.00 -11.08
C GLY A 137 26.76 -14.94 -11.95
N TRP A 138 26.31 -14.70 -13.18
CA TRP A 138 26.81 -13.61 -14.03
C TRP A 138 26.27 -12.23 -13.60
N ILE A 139 25.17 -12.16 -12.84
CA ILE A 139 24.54 -10.92 -12.39
C ILE A 139 25.42 -10.14 -11.41
N HIS A 140 26.32 -10.80 -10.69
CA HIS A 140 27.35 -10.14 -9.87
C HIS A 140 28.34 -9.28 -10.69
N ARG A 141 28.36 -9.43 -12.02
CA ARG A 141 29.16 -8.61 -12.94
C ARG A 141 28.34 -7.51 -13.63
N GLY A 142 27.04 -7.41 -13.35
CA GLY A 142 26.15 -6.39 -13.89
C GLY A 142 26.13 -5.11 -13.03
N PRO A 143 25.40 -4.08 -13.47
CA PRO A 143 25.19 -2.85 -12.69
C PRO A 143 24.64 -3.12 -11.27
N SER A 144 24.96 -2.26 -10.30
CA SER A 144 24.63 -2.46 -8.87
C SER A 144 23.15 -2.75 -8.60
N TRP A 145 22.23 -2.16 -9.36
CA TRP A 145 20.79 -2.41 -9.25
C TRP A 145 20.39 -3.86 -9.59
N VAL A 146 21.11 -4.55 -10.48
CA VAL A 146 20.86 -5.96 -10.83
C VAL A 146 21.34 -6.90 -9.71
N SER A 147 22.35 -6.48 -8.95
CA SER A 147 22.91 -7.25 -7.83
C SER A 147 22.18 -7.05 -6.50
N THR A 148 21.21 -6.14 -6.44
CA THR A 148 20.50 -5.77 -5.20
C THR A 148 19.50 -6.87 -4.82
N GLN A 149 19.97 -7.83 -4.01
CA GLN A 149 19.13 -8.94 -3.54
C GLN A 149 18.15 -8.56 -2.43
N SER A 150 18.47 -7.49 -1.67
CA SER A 150 17.66 -7.00 -0.56
C SER A 150 17.44 -5.50 -0.66
N SER A 151 16.19 -5.07 -0.58
CA SER A 151 15.78 -3.67 -0.76
C SER A 151 14.97 -3.18 0.44
N TRP A 152 15.11 -1.90 0.77
CA TRP A 152 14.26 -1.25 1.75
C TRP A 152 12.81 -1.24 1.27
N ILE A 153 11.90 -1.74 2.10
CA ILE A 153 10.48 -1.94 1.74
C ILE A 153 9.53 -1.14 2.64
N GLY A 154 10.04 -0.57 3.74
CA GLY A 154 9.17 0.11 4.68
C GLY A 154 9.80 0.32 6.05
N TYR A 155 8.96 0.59 7.05
CA TYR A 155 9.40 0.87 8.41
C TYR A 155 8.31 0.54 9.43
N VAL A 156 8.71 0.42 10.69
CA VAL A 156 7.81 0.38 11.86
C VAL A 156 7.95 1.71 12.59
N ALA A 157 6.84 2.32 12.97
CA ALA A 157 6.79 3.53 13.79
C ALA A 157 5.79 3.38 14.93
N VAL A 158 6.09 4.00 16.08
CA VAL A 158 5.21 3.99 17.25
C VAL A 158 4.82 5.42 17.61
N CYS A 159 3.55 5.64 17.94
CA CYS A 159 3.09 6.91 18.48
C CYS A 159 3.71 7.11 19.87
N GLN A 160 4.54 8.15 20.04
CA GLN A 160 5.16 8.49 21.32
C GLN A 160 4.64 9.79 21.91
N ASP A 161 4.02 10.64 21.09
CA ASP A 161 3.45 11.89 21.54
C ASP A 161 2.20 11.67 22.39
N LYS A 162 2.15 12.33 23.56
CA LYS A 162 1.08 12.13 24.54
C LYS A 162 -0.26 12.72 24.09
N GLU A 163 -0.24 13.84 23.37
CA GLU A 163 -1.44 14.49 22.87
C GLU A 163 -2.06 13.65 21.75
N GLU A 164 -1.23 13.14 20.84
CA GLU A 164 -1.67 12.24 19.78
C GLU A 164 -2.21 10.92 20.34
N ILE A 165 -1.57 10.33 21.35
CA ILE A 165 -2.10 9.12 22.02
C ILE A 165 -3.47 9.40 22.65
N ALA A 166 -3.64 10.56 23.29
CA ALA A 166 -4.92 10.95 23.87
C ALA A 166 -6.00 11.17 22.80
N ARG A 167 -5.65 11.83 21.68
CA ARG A 167 -6.53 12.04 20.52
C ARG A 167 -6.99 10.72 19.90
N LEU A 168 -6.08 9.76 19.84
CA LEU A 168 -6.31 8.43 19.30
C LEU A 168 -7.05 7.50 20.28
N GLY A 169 -7.02 7.80 21.58
CA GLY A 169 -7.57 6.96 22.65
C GLY A 169 -6.75 5.69 22.94
N ARG A 170 -5.62 5.51 22.25
CA ARG A 170 -4.70 4.37 22.41
C ARG A 170 -3.33 4.69 21.83
N ARG A 171 -2.30 3.97 22.26
CA ARG A 171 -1.03 3.95 21.53
C ARG A 171 -1.20 3.12 20.26
N ASP A 172 -0.77 3.69 19.15
CA ASP A 172 -0.81 3.01 17.85
C ASP A 172 0.61 2.79 17.35
N VAL A 173 0.82 1.61 16.78
CA VAL A 173 2.06 1.21 16.13
C VAL A 173 1.71 0.94 14.68
N VAL A 174 2.39 1.66 13.79
CA VAL A 174 2.17 1.53 12.35
C VAL A 174 3.32 0.75 11.72
N VAL A 175 2.98 -0.34 11.03
CA VAL A 175 3.88 -1.07 10.14
C VAL A 175 3.55 -0.65 8.72
N VAL A 176 4.52 -0.05 8.03
CA VAL A 176 4.31 0.58 6.73
C VAL A 176 5.08 -0.16 5.66
N PHE A 177 4.43 -0.49 4.55
CA PHE A 177 5.04 -1.11 3.38
C PHE A 177 4.80 -0.29 2.11
N ARG A 178 5.88 0.05 1.39
CA ARG A 178 5.76 0.61 0.03
C ARG A 178 5.46 -0.48 -0.99
N GLY A 179 4.84 -0.10 -2.12
CA GLY A 179 4.82 -0.92 -3.34
C GLY A 179 6.11 -0.77 -4.15
N THR A 180 6.22 -1.41 -5.31
CA THR A 180 7.37 -1.26 -6.22
C THR A 180 7.24 -0.04 -7.14
N ALA A 181 8.37 0.43 -7.67
CA ALA A 181 8.39 1.54 -8.63
C ALA A 181 7.63 1.20 -9.93
N THR A 182 7.72 -0.06 -10.33
CA THR A 182 7.10 -0.63 -11.52
C THR A 182 6.36 -1.90 -11.11
N CYS A 183 5.18 -1.72 -10.51
CA CYS A 183 4.36 -2.82 -9.99
C CYS A 183 4.03 -3.89 -11.04
N LEU A 184 3.90 -3.50 -12.31
CA LEU A 184 3.69 -4.42 -13.43
C LEU A 184 4.91 -5.30 -13.71
N GLU A 185 6.13 -4.76 -13.74
CA GLU A 185 7.35 -5.55 -13.98
C GLU A 185 7.58 -6.59 -12.87
N TRP A 186 7.16 -6.27 -11.64
CA TRP A 186 7.25 -7.23 -10.55
C TRP A 186 6.11 -8.25 -10.57
N LEU A 187 4.87 -7.86 -10.92
CA LEU A 187 3.78 -8.81 -11.14
C LEU A 187 4.09 -9.77 -12.30
N GLU A 188 4.78 -9.30 -13.34
CA GLU A 188 5.31 -10.13 -14.42
C GLU A 188 6.39 -11.12 -13.92
N ASN A 189 7.24 -10.67 -13.00
CA ASN A 189 8.26 -11.51 -12.37
C ASN A 189 7.70 -12.47 -11.31
N LEU A 190 6.50 -12.19 -10.79
CA LEU A 190 5.82 -13.10 -9.90
C LEU A 190 5.23 -14.28 -10.65
N ARG A 191 5.72 -15.46 -10.30
CA ARG A 191 5.06 -16.70 -10.68
C ARG A 191 3.76 -16.78 -9.90
N ALA A 192 2.63 -16.50 -10.55
CA ALA A 192 1.27 -16.62 -10.01
C ALA A 192 0.92 -18.07 -9.63
N THR A 193 1.62 -18.61 -8.64
CA THR A 193 1.49 -19.95 -8.10
C THR A 193 1.07 -19.81 -6.65
N LEU A 194 -0.05 -20.41 -6.25
CA LEU A 194 -0.41 -20.50 -4.84
C LEU A 194 0.51 -21.52 -4.15
N THR A 195 1.00 -21.18 -2.96
CA THR A 195 1.83 -22.05 -2.11
C THR A 195 1.22 -22.13 -0.72
N SER A 196 1.26 -23.31 -0.11
CA SER A 196 0.79 -23.53 1.26
C SER A 196 1.61 -22.72 2.27
N LEU A 197 0.96 -22.25 3.32
CA LEU A 197 1.68 -21.61 4.43
C LEU A 197 2.50 -22.65 5.22
N PRO A 198 3.73 -22.32 5.66
CA PRO A 198 4.63 -23.29 6.31
C PRO A 198 4.07 -23.98 7.57
N ASP A 199 3.16 -23.31 8.28
CA ASP A 199 2.64 -23.75 9.58
C ASP A 199 1.24 -24.41 9.50
N ASP A 200 0.68 -24.60 8.31
CA ASP A 200 -0.65 -25.18 8.15
C ASP A 200 -0.55 -26.72 8.08
N VAL A 201 -0.78 -27.38 9.22
CA VAL A 201 -0.95 -28.84 9.28
C VAL A 201 -2.24 -29.18 8.51
N PRO A 202 -2.19 -30.03 7.47
CA PRO A 202 -3.41 -30.42 6.77
C PRO A 202 -4.31 -31.19 7.75
N ASN A 203 -5.39 -30.55 8.20
CA ASN A 203 -6.43 -31.24 8.94
C ASN A 203 -7.07 -32.27 8.01
N VAL A 204 -6.73 -33.54 8.25
CA VAL A 204 -7.31 -34.72 7.64
C VAL A 204 -8.81 -34.72 7.98
N GLY A 205 -9.65 -34.20 7.09
CA GLY A 205 -11.11 -34.25 7.27
C GLY A 205 -11.97 -33.23 6.53
N SER A 206 -11.41 -32.21 5.88
CA SER A 206 -12.20 -31.28 5.05
C SER A 206 -11.81 -31.40 3.58
N HIS A 207 -12.80 -31.63 2.72
CA HIS A 207 -12.65 -31.67 1.26
C HIS A 207 -12.36 -30.27 0.66
N GLY A 208 -11.25 -29.66 1.07
CA GLY A 208 -10.75 -28.38 0.57
C GLY A 208 -9.31 -28.18 1.06
N GLY A 209 -8.38 -27.88 0.14
CA GLY A 209 -6.97 -27.70 0.47
C GLY A 209 -6.72 -26.61 1.54
N GLY A 210 -5.57 -26.70 2.22
CA GLY A 210 -5.14 -25.78 3.28
C GLY A 210 -5.05 -24.30 2.85
N ALA A 211 -4.71 -23.41 3.77
CA ALA A 211 -4.51 -22.01 3.48
C ALA A 211 -3.29 -21.83 2.56
N MET A 212 -3.54 -21.20 1.41
CA MET A 212 -2.53 -20.95 0.40
C MET A 212 -2.49 -19.47 0.05
N VAL A 213 -1.29 -18.97 -0.17
CA VAL A 213 -1.00 -17.59 -0.55
C VAL A 213 -0.14 -17.56 -1.82
N GLU A 214 -0.13 -16.43 -2.52
CA GLU A 214 0.70 -16.27 -3.71
C GLU A 214 2.19 -16.41 -3.35
N SER A 215 2.91 -17.26 -4.10
CA SER A 215 4.27 -17.70 -3.80
C SER A 215 5.28 -16.55 -3.77
N GLY A 216 5.08 -15.56 -4.61
CA GLY A 216 5.87 -14.36 -4.72
C GLY A 216 5.81 -13.47 -3.49
N PHE A 217 4.60 -13.12 -3.04
CA PHE A 217 4.38 -12.38 -1.80
C PHE A 217 4.98 -13.13 -0.62
N LEU A 218 4.74 -14.45 -0.52
CA LEU A 218 5.28 -15.28 0.55
C LEU A 218 6.80 -15.34 0.51
N SER A 219 7.40 -15.49 -0.67
CA SER A 219 8.85 -15.49 -0.84
C SER A 219 9.47 -14.17 -0.41
N LEU A 220 8.92 -13.02 -0.82
CA LEU A 220 9.42 -11.72 -0.36
C LEU A 220 9.29 -11.52 1.14
N TYR A 221 8.22 -12.05 1.74
CA TYR A 221 7.99 -11.93 3.18
C TYR A 221 8.94 -12.82 4.00
N THR A 222 9.20 -14.04 3.56
CA THR A 222 9.93 -15.06 4.34
C THR A 222 11.39 -15.24 3.96
N SER A 223 11.82 -14.79 2.78
CA SER A 223 13.21 -14.98 2.33
C SER A 223 14.18 -14.07 3.09
N GLY A 224 15.28 -14.67 3.56
CA GLY A 224 16.45 -13.99 4.12
C GLY A 224 17.73 -14.64 3.59
N ASN A 225 18.89 -14.11 3.97
CA ASN A 225 20.20 -14.69 3.69
C ASN A 225 21.12 -14.55 4.91
N ALA A 226 22.35 -15.07 4.82
CA ALA A 226 23.31 -15.07 5.94
C ALA A 226 23.62 -13.67 6.50
N THR A 227 23.41 -12.61 5.73
CA THR A 227 23.73 -11.22 6.11
C THR A 227 22.50 -10.36 6.37
N CYS A 228 21.33 -10.77 5.87
CA CYS A 228 20.08 -10.01 5.93
C CYS A 228 18.95 -10.92 6.43
N PRO A 229 18.37 -10.64 7.61
CA PRO A 229 17.20 -11.38 8.08
C PRO A 229 16.02 -11.20 7.12
N SER A 230 15.07 -12.14 7.16
CA SER A 230 13.85 -12.01 6.38
C SER A 230 12.97 -10.87 6.90
N LEU A 231 12.08 -10.37 6.04
CA LEU A 231 11.12 -9.35 6.43
C LEU A 231 10.26 -9.84 7.61
N GLN A 232 9.80 -11.08 7.55
CA GLN A 232 9.07 -11.76 8.62
C GLN A 232 9.82 -11.70 9.96
N SER A 233 11.10 -12.10 9.98
CA SER A 233 11.90 -12.07 11.21
C SER A 233 12.05 -10.65 11.76
N MET A 234 12.26 -9.65 10.88
CA MET A 234 12.37 -8.25 11.29
C MET A 234 11.07 -7.70 11.89
N VAL A 235 9.92 -8.06 11.32
CA VAL A 235 8.60 -7.66 11.83
C VAL A 235 8.34 -8.33 13.18
N ARG A 236 8.51 -9.66 13.28
CA ARG A 236 8.31 -10.40 14.53
C ARG A 236 9.21 -9.87 15.66
N GLU A 237 10.49 -9.66 15.40
CA GLU A 237 11.43 -9.11 16.38
C GLU A 237 10.97 -7.73 16.89
N GLU A 238 10.56 -6.84 15.97
CA GLU A 238 10.16 -5.48 16.36
C GLU A 238 8.81 -5.45 17.08
N ILE A 239 7.84 -6.23 16.63
CA ILE A 239 6.55 -6.33 17.30
C ILE A 239 6.71 -6.94 18.70
N GLY A 240 7.56 -7.97 18.87
CA GLY A 240 7.90 -8.50 20.18
C GLY A 240 8.43 -7.42 21.12
N ARG A 241 9.42 -6.62 20.68
CA ARG A 241 9.94 -5.47 21.46
C ARG A 241 8.86 -4.45 21.84
N VAL A 242 7.95 -4.16 20.92
CA VAL A 242 6.86 -3.21 21.14
C VAL A 242 5.88 -3.75 22.19
N LEU A 243 5.53 -5.03 22.13
CA LEU A 243 4.65 -5.66 23.10
C LEU A 243 5.29 -5.73 24.49
N GLU A 244 6.58 -5.99 24.58
CA GLU A 244 7.33 -5.92 25.85
C GLU A 244 7.36 -4.51 26.44
N ALA A 245 7.48 -3.48 25.60
CA ALA A 245 7.61 -2.09 26.06
C ALA A 245 6.28 -1.40 26.39
N TYR A 246 5.19 -1.77 25.69
CA TYR A 246 3.92 -1.04 25.72
C TYR A 246 2.69 -1.95 25.87
N GLY A 247 2.87 -3.23 26.22
CA GLY A 247 1.76 -4.19 26.32
C GLY A 247 0.78 -3.93 27.47
N ASP A 248 1.17 -3.13 28.45
CA ASP A 248 0.37 -2.83 29.66
C ASP A 248 -0.62 -1.66 29.48
N GLU A 249 -0.60 -0.97 28.33
CA GLU A 249 -1.51 0.13 28.01
C GLU A 249 -2.36 -0.19 26.77
N PRO A 250 -3.48 0.53 26.51
CA PRO A 250 -4.26 0.35 25.30
C PRO A 250 -3.38 0.51 24.06
N LEU A 251 -3.20 -0.58 23.32
CA LEU A 251 -2.31 -0.68 22.17
C LEU A 251 -3.10 -1.16 20.94
N SER A 252 -2.69 -0.71 19.76
CA SER A 252 -3.16 -1.23 18.47
C SER A 252 -2.00 -1.37 17.49
N LEU A 253 -2.09 -2.36 16.61
CA LEU A 253 -1.14 -2.58 15.51
C LEU A 253 -1.85 -2.29 14.19
N THR A 254 -1.53 -1.16 13.57
CA THR A 254 -2.04 -0.84 12.24
C THR A 254 -0.99 -1.15 11.18
N ILE A 255 -1.34 -1.96 10.18
CA ILE A 255 -0.47 -2.28 9.06
C ILE A 255 -1.02 -1.61 7.82
N THR A 256 -0.18 -0.87 7.10
CA THR A 256 -0.62 -0.16 5.90
C THR A 256 0.36 -0.34 4.76
N GLY A 257 -0.17 -0.37 3.55
CA GLY A 257 0.66 -0.47 2.36
C GLY A 257 -0.13 -0.26 1.09
N HIS A 258 0.62 0.00 0.02
CA HIS A 258 0.08 0.23 -1.31
C HIS A 258 0.62 -0.79 -2.30
N SER A 259 -0.23 -1.27 -3.21
CA SER A 259 0.16 -2.24 -4.25
C SER A 259 0.79 -3.50 -3.66
N LEU A 260 2.03 -3.87 -4.03
CA LEU A 260 2.78 -4.94 -3.35
C LEU A 260 2.79 -4.78 -1.82
N GLY A 261 2.93 -3.56 -1.31
CA GLY A 261 2.92 -3.29 0.12
C GLY A 261 1.61 -3.70 0.81
N ALA A 262 0.48 -3.65 0.10
CA ALA A 262 -0.81 -4.11 0.61
C ALA A 262 -0.87 -5.65 0.78
N ALA A 263 -0.26 -6.39 -0.15
CA ALA A 263 -0.15 -7.84 -0.04
C ALA A 263 0.74 -8.24 1.14
N LEU A 264 1.90 -7.59 1.27
CA LEU A 264 2.80 -7.78 2.43
C LEU A 264 2.13 -7.39 3.75
N ALA A 265 1.31 -6.33 3.75
CA ALA A 265 0.55 -5.93 4.94
C ALA A 265 -0.41 -7.04 5.41
N THR A 266 -1.10 -7.67 4.47
CA THR A 266 -2.02 -8.80 4.76
C THR A 266 -1.27 -10.02 5.31
N LEU A 267 -0.12 -10.37 4.71
CA LEU A 267 0.72 -11.46 5.21
C LEU A 267 1.29 -11.17 6.60
N ALA A 268 1.74 -9.93 6.84
CA ALA A 268 2.24 -9.51 8.15
C ALA A 268 1.16 -9.58 9.22
N ALA A 269 -0.08 -9.19 8.90
CA ALA A 269 -1.20 -9.28 9.84
C ALA A 269 -1.52 -10.74 10.22
N TYR A 270 -1.57 -11.63 9.21
CA TYR A 270 -1.71 -13.06 9.44
C TYR A 270 -0.61 -13.61 10.35
N ASP A 271 0.64 -13.25 10.06
CA ASP A 271 1.82 -13.71 10.78
C ASP A 271 1.83 -13.26 12.24
N ILE A 272 1.52 -11.99 12.50
CA ILE A 272 1.45 -11.42 13.86
C ILE A 272 0.37 -12.15 14.67
N ASN A 273 -0.85 -12.24 14.14
CA ASN A 273 -1.95 -12.94 14.82
C ASN A 273 -1.75 -14.46 14.94
N SER A 274 -0.78 -15.02 14.20
CA SER A 274 -0.43 -16.44 14.31
C SER A 274 0.64 -16.72 15.36
N ASN A 275 1.48 -15.74 15.69
CA ASN A 275 2.65 -15.95 16.54
C ASN A 275 2.58 -15.22 17.87
N PHE A 276 1.72 -14.21 18.01
CA PHE A 276 1.54 -13.46 19.26
C PHE A 276 0.14 -13.74 19.82
N GLY A 277 0.03 -14.68 20.75
CA GLY A 277 -1.26 -15.09 21.34
C GLY A 277 -2.01 -13.96 22.07
N ASN A 278 -1.28 -12.95 22.57
CA ASN A 278 -1.81 -11.75 23.21
C ASN A 278 -1.64 -10.50 22.32
N ALA A 279 -1.66 -10.67 20.99
CA ALA A 279 -1.58 -9.52 20.09
C ALA A 279 -2.74 -8.55 20.39
N PRO A 280 -2.48 -7.23 20.46
CA PRO A 280 -3.53 -6.23 20.45
C PRO A 280 -4.30 -6.29 19.11
N PRO A 281 -5.42 -5.56 18.96
CA PRO A 281 -6.14 -5.48 17.69
C PRO A 281 -5.21 -5.17 16.51
N VAL A 282 -5.20 -6.06 15.52
CA VAL A 282 -4.41 -5.94 14.29
C VAL A 282 -5.32 -5.54 13.14
N THR A 283 -5.06 -4.37 12.57
CA THR A 283 -5.85 -3.77 11.50
C THR A 283 -4.99 -3.52 10.27
N VAL A 284 -5.46 -3.91 9.09
CA VAL A 284 -4.83 -3.59 7.82
C VAL A 284 -5.64 -2.52 7.11
N ILE A 285 -5.02 -1.39 6.78
CA ILE A 285 -5.59 -0.37 5.89
C ILE A 285 -4.74 -0.32 4.62
N SER A 286 -5.26 -0.84 3.52
CA SER A 286 -4.49 -1.07 2.30
C SER A 286 -5.03 -0.34 1.08
N PHE A 287 -4.15 0.07 0.17
CA PHE A 287 -4.48 0.84 -1.02
C PHE A 287 -4.08 0.06 -2.28
N GLY A 288 -5.00 -0.14 -3.22
CA GLY A 288 -4.69 -0.77 -4.50
C GLY A 288 -4.05 -2.16 -4.39
N GLY A 289 -4.40 -2.92 -3.35
CA GLY A 289 -3.79 -4.22 -3.09
C GLY A 289 -4.30 -5.33 -4.00
N PRO A 290 -3.40 -6.19 -4.54
CA PRO A 290 -3.81 -7.40 -5.25
C PRO A 290 -4.36 -8.45 -4.27
N ARG A 291 -4.97 -9.51 -4.81
CA ARG A 291 -5.42 -10.66 -4.01
C ARG A 291 -4.22 -11.45 -3.49
N VAL A 292 -4.33 -11.94 -2.26
CA VAL A 292 -3.18 -12.52 -1.55
C VAL A 292 -3.25 -14.05 -1.46
N GLY A 293 -4.44 -14.63 -1.29
CA GLY A 293 -4.59 -16.06 -1.07
C GLY A 293 -5.98 -16.61 -1.39
N ASN A 294 -6.16 -17.89 -1.09
CA ASN A 294 -7.40 -18.64 -1.33
C ASN A 294 -8.45 -18.42 -0.22
N GLN A 295 -9.63 -19.01 -0.38
CA GLN A 295 -10.72 -18.94 0.60
C GLN A 295 -10.30 -19.46 2.00
N SER A 296 -9.50 -20.52 2.06
CA SER A 296 -8.99 -21.07 3.33
C SER A 296 -8.12 -20.04 4.09
N PHE A 297 -7.27 -19.29 3.37
CA PHE A 297 -6.48 -18.19 3.92
C PHE A 297 -7.36 -17.05 4.44
N ARG A 298 -8.39 -16.66 3.68
CA ARG A 298 -9.40 -15.68 4.14
C ARG A 298 -10.05 -16.12 5.45
N CYS A 299 -10.53 -17.36 5.52
CA CYS A 299 -11.18 -17.88 6.71
C CYS A 299 -10.24 -17.93 7.92
N GLN A 300 -8.95 -18.23 7.73
CA GLN A 300 -7.95 -18.18 8.80
C GLN A 300 -7.75 -16.75 9.34
N LEU A 301 -7.67 -15.75 8.45
CA LEU A 301 -7.54 -14.34 8.83
C LEU A 301 -8.74 -13.85 9.65
N GLU A 302 -9.96 -14.17 9.19
CA GLU A 302 -11.21 -13.82 9.87
C GLU A 302 -11.32 -14.51 11.24
N LYS A 303 -11.02 -15.81 11.32
CA LYS A 303 -11.03 -16.58 12.59
C LYS A 303 -10.06 -16.02 13.63
N ARG A 304 -8.93 -15.48 13.20
CA ARG A 304 -7.93 -14.86 14.08
C ARG A 304 -8.26 -13.41 14.45
N GLY A 305 -9.41 -12.88 14.03
CA GLY A 305 -9.85 -11.53 14.37
C GLY A 305 -9.13 -10.42 13.60
N THR A 306 -8.40 -10.74 12.53
CA THR A 306 -7.72 -9.73 11.71
C THR A 306 -8.75 -8.85 10.99
N LYS A 307 -8.64 -7.54 11.14
CA LYS A 307 -9.51 -6.59 10.43
C LYS A 307 -8.78 -6.02 9.24
N ILE A 308 -9.38 -6.09 8.06
CA ILE A 308 -8.75 -5.64 6.81
C ILE A 308 -9.73 -4.73 6.08
N LEU A 309 -9.33 -3.49 5.83
CA LEU A 309 -10.01 -2.54 4.96
C LEU A 309 -9.17 -2.32 3.69
N ARG A 310 -9.76 -2.65 2.55
CA ARG A 310 -9.15 -2.49 1.23
C ARG A 310 -9.76 -1.29 0.53
N ILE A 311 -8.95 -0.30 0.24
CA ILE A 311 -9.34 0.86 -0.56
C ILE A 311 -9.06 0.46 -2.01
N VAL A 312 -10.13 0.30 -2.78
CA VAL A 312 -10.13 -0.26 -4.12
C VAL A 312 -10.59 0.79 -5.11
N ASN A 313 -9.85 0.96 -6.20
CA ASN A 313 -10.28 1.77 -7.34
C ASN A 313 -10.79 0.82 -8.41
N SER A 314 -12.06 0.93 -8.79
CA SER A 314 -12.71 0.05 -9.76
C SER A 314 -12.07 0.09 -11.15
N ASP A 315 -11.37 1.20 -11.43
CA ASP A 315 -10.63 1.47 -12.66
C ASP A 315 -9.17 0.96 -12.62
N ASP A 316 -8.69 0.50 -11.45
CA ASP A 316 -7.38 -0.13 -11.31
C ASP A 316 -7.45 -1.66 -11.50
N LEU A 317 -6.68 -2.17 -12.45
CA LEU A 317 -6.59 -3.59 -12.77
C LEU A 317 -5.85 -4.40 -11.71
N ILE A 318 -4.94 -3.79 -10.95
CA ILE A 318 -4.12 -4.52 -9.95
C ILE A 318 -4.99 -5.10 -8.84
N THR A 319 -6.08 -4.41 -8.48
CA THR A 319 -7.04 -4.89 -7.47
C THR A 319 -7.81 -6.15 -7.88
N LYS A 320 -7.79 -6.49 -9.19
CA LYS A 320 -8.53 -7.62 -9.77
C LYS A 320 -7.68 -8.86 -10.00
N VAL A 321 -6.38 -8.80 -9.68
CA VAL A 321 -5.43 -9.90 -9.88
C VAL A 321 -4.86 -10.37 -8.56
N PRO A 322 -4.37 -11.62 -8.47
CA PRO A 322 -4.55 -12.74 -9.43
C PRO A 322 -5.94 -13.40 -9.38
N GLY A 323 -6.31 -14.08 -10.48
CA GLY A 323 -7.40 -15.09 -10.53
C GLY A 323 -8.84 -14.61 -10.71
N PHE A 324 -9.78 -15.57 -10.65
CA PHE A 324 -11.24 -15.37 -10.62
C PHE A 324 -11.75 -15.26 -9.17
N VAL A 325 -12.90 -14.60 -8.97
CA VAL A 325 -13.58 -14.46 -7.66
C VAL A 325 -14.66 -15.52 -7.53
N ILE A 326 -14.77 -16.18 -6.36
CA ILE A 326 -16.02 -16.81 -5.92
C ILE A 326 -16.68 -15.86 -4.93
N GLU A 327 -17.58 -15.02 -5.41
CA GLU A 327 -18.64 -14.48 -4.55
C GLU A 327 -19.80 -15.47 -4.59
N ASN A 328 -20.49 -15.63 -3.47
CA ASN A 328 -21.62 -16.54 -3.37
C ASN A 328 -22.66 -16.22 -4.47
N ASN A 329 -22.65 -17.07 -5.49
CA ASN A 329 -23.64 -17.27 -6.54
C ASN A 329 -23.52 -16.56 -7.91
N ASP A 330 -22.43 -15.88 -8.27
CA ASP A 330 -22.25 -15.44 -9.67
C ASP A 330 -20.78 -15.45 -10.13
N MET A 331 -20.44 -16.40 -11.02
CA MET A 331 -19.17 -16.44 -11.74
C MET A 331 -19.22 -15.49 -12.93
N ALA A 332 -19.02 -14.19 -12.71
CA ALA A 332 -18.94 -13.21 -13.79
C ALA A 332 -17.65 -12.38 -13.73
N VAL A 333 -16.66 -12.78 -14.54
CA VAL A 333 -15.59 -11.85 -14.98
C VAL A 333 -15.67 -11.74 -16.48
N ASN A 334 -15.89 -10.52 -16.97
CA ASN A 334 -15.88 -10.21 -18.40
C ASN A 334 -14.42 -10.12 -18.87
N VAL A 335 -13.86 -11.26 -19.30
CA VAL A 335 -12.43 -11.42 -19.70
C VAL A 335 -12.07 -10.57 -20.93
N ALA A 336 -13.06 -10.06 -21.67
CA ALA A 336 -12.89 -9.32 -22.91
C ALA A 336 -12.16 -7.96 -22.78
N GLY A 337 -11.98 -7.43 -21.55
CA GLY A 337 -11.29 -6.17 -21.29
C GLY A 337 -9.85 -6.30 -20.80
N LEU A 338 -9.35 -7.52 -20.60
CA LEU A 338 -8.00 -7.78 -20.09
C LEU A 338 -6.99 -7.85 -21.24
N THR A 339 -5.75 -7.46 -20.98
CA THR A 339 -4.66 -7.69 -21.94
C THR A 339 -4.50 -9.19 -22.19
N SER A 340 -4.20 -9.58 -23.44
CA SER A 340 -4.17 -10.97 -23.91
C SER A 340 -3.34 -11.94 -23.03
N TRP A 341 -2.32 -11.44 -22.34
CA TRP A 341 -1.49 -12.23 -21.44
C TRP A 341 -2.12 -12.49 -20.06
N VAL A 342 -2.92 -11.54 -19.52
CA VAL A 342 -3.67 -11.73 -18.28
C VAL A 342 -4.77 -12.75 -18.51
N GLN A 343 -5.46 -12.66 -19.66
CA GLN A 343 -6.43 -13.66 -20.09
C GLN A 343 -5.82 -15.07 -20.11
N LYS A 344 -4.65 -15.23 -20.73
CA LYS A 344 -3.95 -16.52 -20.78
C LYS A 344 -3.58 -17.08 -19.40
N ARG A 345 -3.12 -16.22 -18.47
CA ARG A 345 -2.76 -16.62 -17.09
C ARG A 345 -3.96 -16.96 -16.23
N VAL A 346 -5.07 -16.25 -16.43
CA VAL A 346 -6.36 -16.48 -15.79
C VAL A 346 -6.95 -17.81 -16.24
N GLU A 347 -6.86 -18.14 -17.53
CA GLU A 347 -7.26 -19.42 -18.12
C GLU A 347 -6.37 -20.60 -17.67
N GLU A 348 -5.06 -20.39 -17.53
CA GLU A 348 -4.10 -21.44 -17.12
C GLU A 348 -4.14 -21.79 -15.62
N ALA A 349 -4.61 -20.89 -14.75
CA ALA A 349 -4.45 -21.08 -13.32
C ALA A 349 -5.51 -22.00 -12.67
N GLN A 350 -6.80 -21.98 -13.05
CA GLN A 350 -7.87 -22.64 -12.25
C GLN A 350 -7.82 -22.35 -10.72
N LEU A 351 -7.04 -21.34 -10.27
CA LEU A 351 -6.83 -21.04 -8.86
C LEU A 351 -7.84 -19.98 -8.43
N VAL A 352 -8.72 -20.37 -7.51
CA VAL A 352 -9.71 -19.49 -6.89
C VAL A 352 -9.03 -18.66 -5.81
N TYR A 353 -8.85 -17.37 -6.08
CA TYR A 353 -8.45 -16.39 -5.07
C TYR A 353 -9.69 -15.82 -4.39
N ALA A 354 -9.55 -15.45 -3.12
CA ALA A 354 -10.62 -14.80 -2.37
C ALA A 354 -10.22 -13.35 -2.06
N ASP A 355 -11.18 -12.43 -2.22
CA ASP A 355 -11.05 -11.10 -1.66
C ASP A 355 -11.15 -11.21 -0.13
N VAL A 356 -10.24 -10.55 0.58
CA VAL A 356 -10.11 -10.64 2.05
C VAL A 356 -10.42 -9.29 2.68
N GLY A 357 -11.28 -9.29 3.70
CA GLY A 357 -11.67 -8.08 4.41
C GLY A 357 -12.82 -7.32 3.76
N GLN A 358 -13.01 -6.08 4.20
CA GLN A 358 -14.03 -5.17 3.69
C GLN A 358 -13.45 -4.23 2.64
N GLU A 359 -14.25 -3.87 1.64
CA GLU A 359 -13.82 -3.00 0.55
C GLU A 359 -14.49 -1.63 0.63
N LEU A 360 -13.69 -0.57 0.63
CA LEU A 360 -14.13 0.76 0.24
C LEU A 360 -13.87 0.89 -1.27
N ARG A 361 -14.89 0.60 -2.07
CA ARG A 361 -14.82 0.71 -3.53
C ARG A 361 -15.04 2.16 -3.96
N LEU A 362 -14.11 2.68 -4.76
CA LEU A 362 -14.09 4.02 -5.32
C LEU A 362 -14.00 3.92 -6.85
N SER A 363 -14.37 4.96 -7.58
CA SER A 363 -14.17 5.04 -9.03
C SER A 363 -13.55 6.35 -9.44
N SER A 364 -12.48 6.27 -10.24
CA SER A 364 -11.80 7.44 -10.82
C SER A 364 -12.69 8.16 -11.83
N LYS A 365 -13.58 7.44 -12.50
CA LYS A 365 -14.55 7.99 -13.46
C LYS A 365 -15.56 8.94 -12.82
N GLU A 366 -15.84 8.77 -11.53
CA GLU A 366 -16.78 9.62 -10.78
C GLU A 366 -16.13 10.95 -10.35
N CYS A 367 -14.82 11.10 -10.56
CA CYS A 367 -14.06 12.31 -10.24
C CYS A 367 -13.71 13.08 -11.53
N PRO A 368 -14.29 14.29 -11.76
CA PRO A 368 -14.10 15.05 -13.00
C PRO A 368 -12.64 15.35 -13.36
N HIS A 369 -11.78 15.54 -12.35
CA HIS A 369 -10.37 15.87 -12.51
C HIS A 369 -9.45 14.69 -12.85
N LEU A 370 -9.84 13.46 -12.51
CA LEU A 370 -9.03 12.25 -12.71
C LEU A 370 -9.39 11.52 -14.03
N SER A 371 -10.47 11.93 -14.69
CA SER A 371 -11.03 11.29 -15.89
C SER A 371 -10.15 11.29 -17.15
N LYS A 372 -8.93 11.87 -17.12
CA LYS A 372 -8.02 12.00 -18.26
C LYS A 372 -6.70 11.21 -18.14
N GLY A 373 -6.53 10.42 -17.09
CA GLY A 373 -5.30 9.67 -16.83
C GLY A 373 -5.20 8.30 -17.53
N SER A 374 -3.98 7.81 -17.77
CA SER A 374 -3.71 6.45 -18.27
C SER A 374 -3.97 5.39 -17.18
N VAL A 375 -4.06 4.10 -17.53
CA VAL A 375 -4.25 2.99 -16.56
C VAL A 375 -3.20 3.00 -15.44
N ALA A 376 -1.97 3.45 -15.72
CA ALA A 376 -0.90 3.59 -14.72
C ALA A 376 -1.20 4.68 -13.66
N SER A 377 -1.88 5.76 -14.05
CA SER A 377 -2.27 6.83 -13.12
C SER A 377 -3.39 6.40 -12.15
N CYS A 378 -4.23 5.44 -12.54
CA CYS A 378 -5.29 4.90 -11.68
C CYS A 378 -4.76 4.09 -10.50
N HIS A 379 -3.51 3.61 -10.60
CA HIS A 379 -2.82 2.82 -9.58
C HIS A 379 -1.83 3.65 -8.75
N GLU A 380 -1.71 4.96 -8.95
CA GLU A 380 -0.87 5.78 -8.08
C GLU A 380 -1.54 5.97 -6.71
N LEU A 381 -0.75 5.89 -5.63
CA LEU A 381 -1.26 6.11 -4.27
C LEU A 381 -1.94 7.49 -4.13
N SER A 382 -1.41 8.53 -4.75
CA SER A 382 -2.00 9.87 -4.82
C SER A 382 -3.45 9.84 -5.30
N THR A 383 -3.73 9.09 -6.37
CA THR A 383 -5.08 8.89 -6.91
C THR A 383 -6.01 8.27 -5.88
N TYR A 384 -5.56 7.27 -5.13
CA TYR A 384 -6.36 6.68 -4.05
C TYR A 384 -6.67 7.69 -2.93
N LEU A 385 -5.69 8.49 -2.52
CA LEU A 385 -5.88 9.51 -1.48
C LEU A 385 -6.84 10.61 -1.94
N GLU A 386 -6.75 11.04 -3.20
CA GLU A 386 -7.68 12.01 -3.78
C GLU A 386 -9.11 11.45 -3.85
N LEU A 387 -9.27 10.20 -4.28
CA LEU A 387 -10.58 9.53 -4.31
C LEU A 387 -11.18 9.42 -2.91
N VAL A 388 -10.41 8.95 -1.91
CA VAL A 388 -10.86 8.88 -0.52
C VAL A 388 -11.23 10.26 0.01
N ASN A 389 -10.47 11.31 -0.32
CA ASN A 389 -10.76 12.66 0.15
C ASN A 389 -12.06 13.22 -0.48
N GLY A 390 -12.35 12.87 -1.74
CA GLY A 390 -13.52 13.35 -2.48
C GLY A 390 -14.82 12.59 -2.23
N PHE A 391 -14.74 11.30 -1.88
CA PHE A 391 -15.86 10.35 -1.86
C PHE A 391 -16.87 10.59 -0.74
N VAL A 392 -18.12 10.97 -0.99
CA VAL A 392 -19.10 11.13 0.10
C VAL A 392 -19.91 9.84 0.35
N GLY A 393 -20.46 9.23 -0.69
CA GLY A 393 -21.16 7.94 -0.63
C GLY A 393 -21.58 7.50 -2.03
N SER A 394 -22.05 6.26 -2.19
CA SER A 394 -22.35 5.70 -3.52
C SER A 394 -23.45 6.48 -4.26
N ASN A 395 -24.38 7.09 -3.51
CA ASN A 395 -25.47 7.92 -4.06
C ASN A 395 -25.06 9.39 -4.30
N CYS A 396 -23.89 9.82 -3.83
CA CYS A 396 -23.36 11.16 -4.03
C CYS A 396 -21.83 11.12 -3.96
N PRO A 397 -21.12 10.78 -5.04
CA PRO A 397 -19.71 10.40 -4.96
C PRO A 397 -18.75 11.59 -4.74
N VAL A 398 -19.21 12.84 -4.83
CA VAL A 398 -18.30 14.02 -4.79
C VAL A 398 -18.77 15.08 -3.79
N ARG A 399 -17.89 15.47 -2.87
CA ARG A 399 -18.11 16.52 -1.86
C ARG A 399 -18.37 17.90 -2.49
N ALA A 400 -19.33 18.66 -1.93
CA ALA A 400 -19.74 19.98 -2.44
C ALA A 400 -18.60 21.03 -2.49
N THR A 401 -17.57 20.91 -1.64
CA THR A 401 -16.40 21.80 -1.69
C THR A 401 -15.55 21.57 -2.94
N ALA A 402 -15.43 20.33 -3.41
CA ALA A 402 -14.80 20.03 -4.70
C ALA A 402 -15.58 20.72 -5.84
N LYS A 403 -16.93 20.70 -5.79
CA LYS A 403 -17.81 21.43 -6.73
C LYS A 403 -17.60 22.96 -6.71
N ARG A 404 -17.16 23.55 -5.60
CA ARG A 404 -16.97 25.01 -5.47
C ARG A 404 -15.58 25.46 -5.98
N VAL A 405 -14.53 24.68 -5.73
CA VAL A 405 -13.21 24.88 -6.38
C VAL A 405 -13.31 24.72 -7.90
N LEU A 406 -14.17 23.80 -8.35
CA LEU A 406 -14.56 23.59 -9.75
C LEU A 406 -15.23 24.82 -10.41
N GLY A 407 -15.97 25.64 -9.64
CA GLY A 407 -16.66 26.83 -10.17
C GLY A 407 -15.74 28.03 -10.41
N GLU A 408 -14.65 28.16 -9.65
CA GLU A 408 -13.73 29.31 -9.78
C GLU A 408 -12.67 29.12 -10.87
N HIS A 409 -12.24 27.88 -11.15
CA HIS A 409 -11.32 27.60 -12.25
C HIS A 409 -11.95 27.83 -13.64
N HIS A 410 -13.27 27.70 -13.77
CA HIS A 410 -13.95 28.01 -15.03
C HIS A 410 -14.13 29.51 -15.31
N ARG A 411 -13.98 30.38 -14.30
CA ARG A 411 -14.15 31.83 -14.47
C ARG A 411 -12.84 32.60 -14.70
N LYS A 412 -11.68 32.00 -14.42
CA LYS A 412 -10.37 32.67 -14.54
C LYS A 412 -9.65 32.46 -15.87
N ASN A 413 -10.13 31.59 -16.76
CA ASN A 413 -9.50 31.32 -18.07
C ASN A 413 -10.22 31.95 -19.28
N TRP A 414 -11.04 32.99 -19.10
CA TRP A 414 -11.67 33.70 -20.24
C TRP A 414 -11.45 35.23 -20.29
N HIS A 415 -10.51 35.79 -19.52
CA HIS A 415 -10.29 37.26 -19.53
C HIS A 415 -8.83 37.74 -19.59
N LEU A 416 -7.87 36.91 -20.04
CA LEU A 416 -6.48 37.37 -20.25
C LEU A 416 -5.91 37.04 -21.64
N CYS A 417 -6.76 37.13 -22.67
CA CYS A 417 -6.35 37.24 -24.07
C CYS A 417 -7.26 38.24 -24.79
N SER A 418 -7.17 39.52 -24.41
CA SER A 418 -7.65 40.67 -25.19
C SER A 418 -7.19 41.95 -24.49
N LEU A 419 -5.95 42.37 -24.80
CA LEU A 419 -5.46 43.75 -25.00
C LEU A 419 -3.93 43.78 -24.93
#